data_AF-A0A7C4CFB2-F1
#
_entry.id   AF-A0A7C4CFB2-F1
#
_cell.length_a   1.000
_cell.length_b   1.000
_cell.length_c   1.000
_cell.angle_alpha   90.00
_cell.angle_beta   90.00
_cell.angle_gamma   90.00
#
_symmetry.space_group_name_H-M   'P 1'
#
loop_
_entity.id
_entity.type
_entity.pdbx_description
1 polymer ?
#
loop_
_entity_poly.entity_id
_entity_poly.type
_entity_poly.pdbx_seq_one_letter_code
_entity_poly.pdbx_strand_id
1 'polypeptide(L)'
;MGVINRIDLNSVEELIKKIVSISSEIKLLQDEIEDVLIHTKENEKLFSDGKISKDVYKENKTKLKSEMNELRKKVKGKIVEALKIVEN
;
A
#
# COMPACT_ATOMS: atom_id res chain seq x y z
N MET A 1 27.52 -23.89 33.86
CA MET A 1 26.23 -24.28 33.27
C MET A 1 25.87 -23.21 32.26
N GLY A 2 25.97 -23.50 30.96
CA GLY A 2 25.59 -22.56 29.91
C GLY A 2 24.07 -22.43 29.89
N VAL A 3 23.56 -21.21 30.03
CA VAL A 3 22.14 -20.93 29.85
C VAL A 3 21.87 -21.11 28.35
N ILE A 4 21.32 -22.25 27.96
CA ILE A 4 20.76 -22.41 26.62
C ILE A 4 19.50 -21.55 26.62
N ASN A 5 19.55 -20.39 25.95
CA ASN A 5 18.35 -19.65 25.62
C ASN A 5 17.49 -20.55 24.73
N ARG A 6 16.45 -21.15 25.29
CA ARG A 6 15.42 -21.85 24.50
C ARG A 6 14.71 -20.78 23.68
N ILE A 7 14.92 -20.79 22.37
CA ILE A 7 14.11 -20.01 21.44
C ILE A 7 12.68 -20.56 21.54
N ASP A 8 11.73 -19.72 21.94
CA ASP A 8 10.32 -20.08 21.91
C ASP A 8 9.81 -20.04 20.47
N LEU A 9 9.72 -21.21 19.85
CA LEU A 9 9.28 -21.37 18.47
C LEU A 9 7.84 -20.90 18.25
N ASN A 10 6.99 -20.94 19.28
CA ASN A 10 5.60 -20.49 19.17
C ASN A 10 5.54 -18.96 18.97
N SER A 11 6.33 -18.23 19.75
CA SER A 11 6.47 -16.77 19.60
C SER A 11 7.01 -16.39 18.22
N VAL A 12 7.98 -17.14 17.69
CA VAL A 12 8.51 -16.94 16.33
C VAL A 12 7.44 -17.20 15.26
N GLU A 13 6.65 -18.26 15.40
CA GLU A 13 5.58 -18.59 14.46
C GLU A 13 4.49 -17.51 14.42
N GLU A 14 4.12 -16.94 15.58
CA GLU A 14 3.17 -15.83 15.64
C GLU A 14 3.69 -14.56 14.95
N LEU A 15 4.97 -14.23 15.12
CA LEU A 15 5.60 -13.10 14.43
C LEU A 15 5.60 -13.31 12.92
N ILE A 16 5.93 -14.51 12.45
CA ILE A 16 5.89 -14.86 11.02
C ILE A 16 4.46 -14.69 10.46
N LYS A 17 3.43 -15.18 11.17
CA LYS A 17 2.03 -15.02 10.75
C LYS A 17 1.65 -13.54 10.61
N LYS A 18 2.04 -12.70 11.56
CA LYS A 18 1.79 -11.24 11.51
C LYS A 18 2.50 -10.58 10.33
N ILE A 19 3.78 -10.92 10.09
CA ILE A 19 4.55 -10.39 8.95
C ILE A 19 3.90 -10.79 7.61
N VAL A 20 3.46 -12.04 7.47
CA VAL A 20 2.78 -12.53 6.26
C VAL A 20 1.45 -11.80 6.04
N SER A 21 0.67 -11.58 7.11
CA SER A 21 -0.58 -10.81 7.03
C SER A 21 -0.33 -9.39 6.54
N ILE A 22 0.61 -8.68 7.15
CA ILE A 22 0.95 -7.31 6.77
C ILE A 22 1.47 -7.24 5.33
N SER A 23 2.29 -8.22 4.93
CA SER A 23 2.81 -8.30 3.55
C SER A 23 1.68 -8.48 2.53
N SER A 24 0.68 -9.29 2.87
CA SER A 24 -0.51 -9.50 2.02
C SER A 24 -1.34 -8.23 1.89
N GLU A 25 -1.53 -7.50 2.98
CA GLU A 25 -2.22 -6.21 2.98
C GLU A 25 -1.47 -5.14 2.18
N ILE A 26 -0.14 -5.10 2.29
CA ILE A 26 0.69 -4.22 1.46
C ILE A 26 0.53 -4.56 -0.02
N LYS A 27 0.47 -5.85 -0.37
CA LYS A 27 0.29 -6.27 -1.76
C LYS A 27 -1.06 -5.80 -2.32
N LEU A 28 -2.15 -5.95 -1.57
CA LEU A 28 -3.46 -5.42 -1.97
C LEU A 28 -3.42 -3.90 -2.18
N LEU A 29 -2.77 -3.15 -1.28
CA LEU A 29 -2.61 -1.71 -1.44
C LEU A 29 -1.73 -1.32 -2.64
N GLN A 30 -0.77 -2.17 -3.03
CA GLN A 30 0.02 -1.96 -4.25
C GLN A 30 -0.84 -2.13 -5.50
N ASP A 31 -1.71 -3.14 -5.51
CA ASP A 31 -2.63 -3.39 -6.62
C ASP A 31 -3.62 -2.21 -6.77
N GLU A 32 -4.17 -1.69 -5.66
CA GLU A 32 -5.00 -0.47 -5.67
C GLU A 32 -4.24 0.77 -6.21
N ILE A 33 -2.93 0.89 -5.92
CA ILE A 33 -2.10 1.97 -6.45
C ILE A 33 -1.93 1.82 -7.97
N GLU A 34 -1.74 0.60 -8.47
CA GLU A 34 -1.62 0.33 -9.91
C GLU A 34 -2.90 0.72 -10.65
N ASP A 35 -4.07 0.41 -10.09
CA ASP A 35 -5.37 0.80 -10.66
C ASP A 35 -5.51 2.33 -10.77
N VAL A 36 -5.16 3.07 -9.71
CA VAL A 36 -5.20 4.55 -9.75
C VAL A 36 -4.22 5.11 -10.81
N LEU A 37 -3.07 4.46 -11.02
CA LEU A 37 -2.14 4.84 -12.08
C LEU A 37 -2.71 4.58 -13.48
N ILE A 38 -3.42 3.47 -13.67
CA ILE A 38 -4.14 3.17 -14.91
C ILE A 38 -5.18 4.25 -15.18
N HIS A 39 -6.05 4.55 -14.22
CA HIS A 39 -7.08 5.59 -14.36
C HIS A 39 -6.50 6.98 -14.58
N THR A 40 -5.32 7.28 -14.01
CA THR A 40 -4.62 8.54 -14.29
C THR A 40 -4.22 8.63 -15.76
N LYS A 41 -3.64 7.57 -16.33
CA LYS A 41 -3.27 7.51 -17.75
C LYS A 41 -4.50 7.56 -18.66
N GLU A 42 -5.58 6.88 -18.28
CA GLU A 42 -6.85 6.93 -19.01
C GLU A 42 -7.44 8.34 -19.02
N ASN A 43 -7.46 9.04 -17.88
CA ASN A 43 -7.96 10.41 -17.79
C ASN A 43 -7.13 11.37 -18.68
N GLU A 44 -5.81 11.18 -18.74
CA GLU A 44 -4.93 11.93 -19.66
C GLU A 44 -5.26 11.63 -21.13
N LYS A 45 -5.42 10.35 -21.48
CA LYS A 45 -5.78 9.92 -22.84
C LYS A 45 -7.15 10.46 -23.28
N LEU A 46 -8.15 10.37 -22.41
CA LEU A 46 -9.49 10.88 -22.71
C LEU A 46 -9.48 12.38 -22.94
N PHE A 47 -8.66 13.12 -22.19
CA PHE A 47 -8.51 14.56 -22.40
C PHE A 47 -7.76 14.87 -23.71
N SER A 48 -6.67 14.16 -24.02
CA SER A 48 -5.93 14.36 -25.27
C SER A 48 -6.76 14.00 -26.51
N ASP A 49 -7.62 12.98 -26.40
CA ASP A 49 -8.56 12.57 -27.45
C ASP A 49 -9.74 13.56 -27.60
N GLY A 50 -9.85 14.58 -26.74
CA GLY A 50 -10.96 15.52 -26.72
C GLY A 50 -12.30 14.93 -26.24
N LYS A 51 -12.28 13.74 -25.62
CA LYS A 51 -13.47 13.02 -25.14
C LYS A 51 -14.03 13.57 -23.84
N ILE A 52 -13.22 14.30 -23.07
CA ILE A 52 -13.64 14.98 -21.83
C ILE A 52 -13.22 16.44 -21.86
N SER A 53 -13.97 17.29 -21.16
CA SER A 53 -13.66 18.71 -21.03
C SER A 53 -12.48 18.95 -20.09
N LYS A 54 -11.89 20.15 -20.17
CA LYS A 54 -10.79 20.58 -19.28
C LYS A 54 -11.18 20.57 -17.81
N ASP A 55 -12.44 20.89 -17.50
CA ASP A 55 -12.92 20.93 -16.12
C ASP A 55 -13.09 19.52 -15.56
N VAL A 56 -13.66 18.60 -16.35
CA VAL A 56 -13.76 17.17 -16.00
C VAL A 56 -12.36 16.56 -15.81
N TYR A 57 -11.41 16.86 -16.71
CA TYR A 57 -10.02 16.40 -16.57
C TYR A 57 -9.40 16.85 -15.24
N LYS A 58 -9.56 18.13 -14.88
CA LYS A 58 -9.02 18.69 -13.63
C LYS A 58 -9.66 18.09 -12.39
N GLU A 59 -10.98 17.90 -12.41
CA GLU A 59 -11.71 17.28 -11.30
C GLU A 59 -11.23 15.85 -11.09
N ASN A 60 -11.20 15.04 -12.14
CA ASN A 60 -10.72 13.65 -12.09
C ASN A 60 -9.26 13.58 -11.62
N LYS A 61 -8.39 14.44 -12.15
CA LYS A 61 -6.98 14.52 -11.71
C LYS A 61 -6.85 14.83 -10.23
N THR A 62 -7.72 15.69 -9.69
CA THR A 62 -7.71 16.06 -8.27
C THR A 62 -8.17 14.90 -7.40
N LYS A 63 -9.24 14.20 -7.80
CA LYS A 63 -9.74 12.99 -7.12
C LYS A 63 -8.69 11.88 -7.09
N LEU A 64 -8.13 11.51 -8.24
CA LEU A 64 -7.09 10.48 -8.37
C LEU A 64 -5.83 10.82 -7.56
N LYS A 65 -5.45 12.10 -7.51
CA LYS A 65 -4.32 12.54 -6.66
C LYS A 65 -4.62 12.39 -5.17
N SER A 66 -5.84 12.68 -4.74
CA SER A 66 -6.26 12.48 -3.34
C SER A 66 -6.21 11.00 -2.97
N GLU A 67 -6.81 10.15 -3.81
CA GLU A 67 -6.85 8.70 -3.63
C GLU A 67 -5.44 8.09 -3.56
N MET A 68 -4.56 8.45 -4.50
CA MET A 68 -3.14 8.05 -4.48
C MET A 68 -2.44 8.46 -3.17
N ASN A 69 -2.73 9.65 -2.63
CA ASN A 69 -2.13 10.10 -1.37
C ASN A 69 -2.64 9.30 -0.17
N GLU A 70 -3.93 8.95 -0.15
CA GLU A 70 -4.51 8.11 0.90
C GLU A 70 -3.91 6.71 0.88
N LEU A 71 -3.80 6.09 -0.29
CA LEU A 71 -3.17 4.78 -0.45
C LEU A 71 -1.71 4.79 0.02
N ARG A 72 -0.94 5.80 -0.36
CA ARG A 72 0.44 5.98 0.12
C ARG A 72 0.53 6.10 1.64
N LYS A 73 -0.44 6.77 2.29
CA LYS A 73 -0.50 6.85 3.76
C LYS A 73 -0.78 5.48 4.38
N LYS A 74 -1.73 4.71 3.82
CA LYS A 74 -2.03 3.35 4.28
C LYS A 74 -0.82 2.43 4.17
N VAL A 75 -0.14 2.44 3.02
CA VAL A 75 1.10 1.65 2.80
C VAL A 75 2.17 2.02 3.82
N LYS A 76 2.42 3.32 4.04
CA LYS A 76 3.38 3.76 5.07
C LYS A 76 2.99 3.29 6.47
N GLY A 77 1.71 3.35 6.82
CA GLY A 77 1.21 2.83 8.10
C GLY A 77 1.53 1.35 8.28
N LYS A 78 1.28 0.54 7.25
CA LYS A 78 1.57 -0.91 7.26
C LYS A 78 3.05 -1.22 7.31
N ILE A 79 3.90 -0.45 6.61
CA ILE A 79 5.36 -0.60 6.71
C ILE A 79 5.84 -0.29 8.13
N VAL A 80 5.34 0.77 8.77
CA VAL A 80 5.68 1.10 10.16
C VAL A 80 5.21 0.00 11.12
N GLU A 81 4.03 -0.58 10.89
CA GLU A 81 3.53 -1.72 11.64
C GLU A 81 4.48 -2.93 11.51
N ALA A 82 4.94 -3.24 10.29
CA ALA A 82 5.90 -4.32 10.05
C ALA A 82 7.25 -4.08 10.75
N LEU A 83 7.77 -2.84 10.68
CA LEU A 83 9.05 -2.48 11.30
C LEU A 83 9.01 -2.65 12.83
N LYS A 84 7.91 -2.26 13.48
CA LYS A 84 7.74 -2.47 14.93
C LYS A 84 7.77 -3.94 15.34
N ILE A 85 7.38 -4.85 14.45
CA ILE A 85 7.44 -6.29 14.72
C ILE A 85 8.88 -6.81 14.65
N VAL A 86 9.69 -6.25 13.75
CA VAL A 86 11.10 -6.64 13.57
C VAL A 86 12.02 -6.00 14.62
N GLU A 87 11.66 -4.82 15.13
CA GLU A 87 12.42 -4.11 16.17
C GLU A 87 12.18 -4.62 17.60
N ASN A 88 11.16 -5.47 17.83
CA ASN A 88 10.87 -6.13 19.11
C ASN A 88 11.41 -7.57 19.13
#